data_AF-B1BVP7-F1
#
_entry.id   AF-B1BVP7-F1
#
_cell.length_a   1.000
_cell.length_b   1.000
_cell.length_c   1.000
_cell.angle_alpha   90.00
_cell.angle_beta   90.00
_cell.angle_gamma   90.00
#
_symmetry.space_group_name_H-M   'P 1'
#
loop_
_entity.id
_entity.type
_entity.pdbx_description
1 polymer ?
#
loop_
_entity_poly.entity_id
_entity_poly.type
_entity_poly.pdbx_seq_one_letter_code
_entity_poly.pdbx_strand_id
1 'polypeptide(L)'
;MIQLIKEKILKNKISMVTIVILTIIIIFMQTKLSFKDSKIENLNMEIKKLQENNIAATNKEITEDTSSPNENNTYFEKLKQRFIEIGETKNKIYDENLNGKVVNKFSWIDDFEITDSQIENLLKSLSGEKFKIKFSQTKNSKITSYKIELIE
;
A
#
# COMPACT_ATOMS: atom_id res chain seq x y z
N MET A 1 45.17 -33.99 36.59
CA MET A 1 44.05 -34.86 36.12
C MET A 1 42.67 -34.28 36.45
N ILE A 2 42.39 -33.84 37.69
CA ILE A 2 41.08 -33.28 38.11
C ILE A 2 40.73 -31.94 37.41
N GLN A 3 41.71 -31.07 37.14
CA GLN A 3 41.47 -29.80 36.42
C GLN A 3 40.98 -30.02 34.97
N LEU A 4 41.58 -30.97 34.25
CA LEU A 4 41.17 -31.33 32.88
C LEU A 4 39.74 -31.87 32.81
N ILE A 5 39.30 -32.61 33.84
CA ILE A 5 37.93 -33.13 33.93
C ILE A 5 36.95 -31.97 34.16
N LYS A 6 37.29 -31.01 35.03
CA LYS A 6 36.45 -29.83 35.30
C LYS A 6 36.28 -28.94 34.06
N GLU A 7 37.35 -28.70 33.31
CA GLU A 7 37.29 -27.93 32.06
C GLU A 7 36.44 -28.62 30.98
N LYS A 8 36.56 -29.95 30.85
CA LYS A 8 35.76 -30.72 29.88
C LYS A 8 34.26 -30.69 30.22
N ILE A 9 33.90 -30.75 31.51
CA ILE A 9 32.51 -30.63 31.97
C ILE A 9 31.99 -29.21 31.73
N LEU A 10 32.78 -28.17 32.00
CA LEU A 10 32.40 -26.78 31.79
C LEU A 10 32.17 -26.46 30.31
N LYS A 11 33.07 -26.91 29.43
CA LYS A 11 32.94 -26.75 27.97
C LYS A 11 31.71 -27.47 27.42
N ASN A 12 31.39 -28.65 27.95
CA ASN A 12 30.19 -29.40 27.55
C ASN A 12 28.89 -28.66 27.97
N LYS A 13 28.87 -28.07 29.18
CA LYS A 13 27.73 -27.24 29.63
C LYS A 13 27.56 -25.99 28.78
N ILE A 14 28.65 -25.29 28.44
CA ILE A 14 28.60 -24.12 27.55
C ILE A 14 28.07 -24.52 26.17
N SER A 15 28.59 -25.61 25.59
CA SER A 15 28.11 -26.13 24.30
C SER A 15 26.62 -26.47 24.32
N MET A 16 26.13 -27.07 25.41
CA MET A 16 24.72 -27.41 25.57
C MET A 16 23.83 -26.15 25.61
N VAL A 17 24.24 -25.11 26.35
CA VAL A 17 23.53 -23.83 26.41
C VAL A 17 23.50 -23.14 25.04
N THR A 18 24.61 -23.15 24.32
CA THR A 18 24.68 -22.58 22.96
C THR A 18 23.73 -23.29 22.00
N ILE A 19 23.65 -24.62 22.04
CA ILE A 19 22.73 -25.41 21.20
C ILE A 19 21.28 -25.03 21.51
N VAL A 20 20.90 -24.93 22.78
CA VAL A 20 19.54 -24.55 23.18
C VAL A 20 19.18 -23.15 22.66
N ILE A 21 20.08 -22.17 22.80
CA ILE A 21 19.84 -20.80 22.30
C ILE A 21 19.65 -20.80 20.78
N LEU A 22 20.49 -21.53 20.03
CA LEU A 22 20.35 -21.65 18.58
C LEU A 22 19.00 -22.27 18.18
N THR A 23 18.55 -23.32 18.87
CA THR A 23 17.25 -23.94 18.57
C THR A 23 16.09 -22.99 18.79
N ILE A 24 16.12 -22.16 19.85
CA ILE A 24 15.08 -21.17 20.13
C ILE A 24 15.02 -20.11 19.02
N ILE A 25 16.18 -19.61 18.56
CA ILE A 25 16.25 -18.61 17.48
C ILE A 25 15.65 -19.17 16.18
N ILE A 26 15.96 -20.42 15.84
CA ILE A 26 15.46 -21.07 14.63
C ILE A 26 13.93 -21.21 14.68
N ILE A 27 13.38 -21.67 15.81
CA ILE A 27 11.91 -21.79 16.00
C ILE A 27 11.23 -20.42 15.87
N PHE A 28 11.82 -19.38 16.45
CA PHE A 28 11.26 -18.03 16.40
C PHE A 28 11.31 -17.42 14.99
N MET A 29 12.36 -17.71 14.21
CA MET A 29 12.43 -17.32 12.80
C MET A 29 11.38 -18.06 11.94
N GLN A 30 11.23 -19.37 12.13
CA GLN A 30 10.27 -20.17 11.35
C GLN A 30 8.82 -19.77 11.60
N THR A 31 8.45 -19.52 12.86
CA THR A 31 7.10 -19.07 13.22
C THR A 31 6.76 -17.72 12.58
N LYS A 32 7.66 -16.73 12.64
CA LYS A 32 7.47 -15.42 12.00
C LYS A 32 7.32 -15.50 10.48
N LEU A 33 8.04 -16.42 9.82
CA LEU A 33 7.92 -16.63 8.38
C LEU A 33 6.56 -17.24 8.04
N SER A 34 6.15 -18.28 8.77
CA SER A 34 4.85 -18.94 8.58
C SER A 34 3.64 -18.00 8.78
N PHE A 35 3.70 -17.08 9.76
CA PHE A 35 2.64 -16.07 9.92
C PHE A 35 2.54 -15.09 8.75
N LYS A 36 3.68 -14.74 8.12
CA LYS A 36 3.68 -13.89 6.92
C LYS A 36 3.10 -14.65 5.73
N ASP A 37 3.49 -15.90 5.54
CA ASP A 37 3.01 -16.74 4.45
C ASP A 37 1.51 -16.99 4.53
N SER A 38 0.98 -17.27 5.73
CA SER A 38 -0.46 -17.44 5.96
C SER A 38 -1.26 -16.16 5.66
N LYS A 39 -0.72 -14.99 6.04
CA LYS A 39 -1.36 -13.70 5.74
C LYS A 39 -1.36 -13.41 4.24
N ILE A 40 -0.25 -13.73 3.55
CA ILE A 40 -0.14 -13.59 2.09
C ILE A 40 -1.10 -14.54 1.39
N GLU A 41 -1.21 -15.79 1.86
CA GLU A 41 -2.14 -16.78 1.32
C GLU A 41 -3.60 -16.36 1.48
N ASN A 42 -3.98 -15.83 2.64
CA ASN A 42 -5.33 -15.30 2.86
C ASN A 42 -5.65 -14.12 1.91
N LEU A 43 -4.72 -13.17 1.79
CA LEU A 43 -4.87 -12.03 0.87
C LEU A 43 -4.95 -12.49 -0.60
N ASN A 44 -4.16 -13.47 -1.00
CA ASN A 44 -4.22 -14.05 -2.35
C ASN A 44 -5.56 -14.74 -2.61
N MET A 45 -6.14 -15.41 -1.60
CA MET A 45 -7.46 -16.02 -1.71
C MET A 45 -8.57 -14.97 -1.85
N GLU A 46 -8.49 -13.86 -1.10
CA GLU A 46 -9.41 -12.73 -1.25
C GLU A 46 -9.30 -12.09 -2.64
N ILE A 47 -8.07 -11.88 -3.14
CA ILE A 47 -7.83 -11.38 -4.51
C ILE A 47 -8.44 -12.33 -5.54
N LYS A 48 -8.24 -13.65 -5.40
CA LYS A 48 -8.78 -14.64 -6.32
C LYS A 48 -10.32 -14.62 -6.34
N LYS A 49 -10.97 -14.53 -5.17
CA LYS A 49 -12.43 -14.38 -5.09
C LYS A 49 -12.92 -13.11 -5.79
N LEU A 50 -12.21 -12.00 -5.61
CA LEU A 50 -12.53 -10.73 -6.30
C LEU A 50 -12.34 -10.83 -7.82
N GLN A 51 -11.32 -11.55 -8.29
CA GLN A 51 -11.09 -11.78 -9.72
C GLN A 51 -12.17 -12.67 -10.34
N GLU A 52 -12.52 -13.79 -9.69
CA GLU A 52 -13.58 -14.70 -10.15
C GLU A 52 -14.94 -13.98 -10.25
N ASN A 53 -15.25 -13.12 -9.27
CA ASN A 53 -16.47 -12.31 -9.29
C ASN A 53 -16.48 -11.23 -10.40
N ASN A 54 -15.32 -10.70 -10.78
CA ASN A 54 -15.20 -9.69 -11.83
C ASN A 54 -15.26 -10.30 -13.24
N ILE A 55 -14.65 -11.47 -13.48
CA ILE A 55 -14.64 -12.13 -14.80
C ILE A 55 -16.08 -12.47 -15.26
N ALA A 56 -16.99 -12.78 -14.33
CA ALA A 56 -18.40 -12.97 -14.65
C ALA A 56 -19.12 -11.69 -15.17
N ALA A 57 -18.53 -10.51 -14.97
CA ALA A 57 -19.10 -9.21 -15.36
C ALA A 57 -18.45 -8.57 -16.60
N THR A 58 -17.33 -9.09 -17.12
CA THR A 58 -16.47 -8.41 -18.11
C THR A 58 -16.92 -8.52 -19.58
N ASN A 59 -18.00 -9.22 -19.92
CA ASN A 59 -18.41 -9.39 -21.33
C ASN A 59 -19.08 -8.17 -22.01
N LYS A 60 -18.89 -6.94 -21.50
CA LYS A 60 -19.36 -5.74 -22.19
C LYS A 60 -18.58 -4.49 -21.79
N GLU A 61 -17.32 -4.44 -22.19
CA GLU A 61 -16.50 -3.24 -22.07
C GLU A 61 -16.81 -2.30 -23.24
N ILE A 62 -17.50 -1.19 -22.97
CA ILE A 62 -17.58 -0.05 -23.88
C ILE A 62 -16.71 1.03 -23.23
N THR A 63 -15.54 1.25 -23.80
CA THR A 63 -14.63 2.33 -23.39
C THR A 63 -15.19 3.65 -23.90
N GLU A 64 -16.09 4.27 -23.13
CA GLU A 64 -16.41 5.69 -23.30
C GLU A 64 -15.48 6.50 -22.41
N ASP A 65 -14.48 7.10 -23.04
CA ASP A 65 -13.62 8.13 -22.46
C ASP A 65 -14.47 9.40 -22.28
N THR A 66 -15.33 9.40 -21.26
CA THR A 66 -16.16 10.57 -20.94
C THR A 66 -15.38 11.51 -20.04
N SER A 67 -14.56 12.37 -20.65
CA SER A 67 -14.26 13.68 -20.07
C SER A 67 -15.53 14.55 -20.12
N SER A 68 -16.50 14.31 -19.22
CA SER A 68 -17.68 15.17 -19.09
C SER A 68 -17.45 16.24 -18.01
N PRO A 69 -17.52 17.55 -18.31
CA PRO A 69 -17.05 18.58 -17.38
C PRO A 69 -17.96 18.96 -16.21
N ASN A 70 -19.17 18.40 -16.04
CA ASN A 70 -20.20 19.19 -15.34
C ASN A 70 -21.15 18.54 -14.32
N GLU A 71 -20.94 17.29 -13.90
CA GLU A 71 -21.80 16.70 -12.83
C GLU A 71 -21.04 16.21 -11.58
N ASN A 72 -19.70 16.09 -11.63
CA ASN A 72 -18.87 15.58 -10.52
C ASN A 72 -17.99 16.63 -9.81
N ASN A 73 -18.28 17.93 -10.03
CA ASN A 73 -17.44 19.03 -9.55
C ASN A 73 -17.29 19.02 -8.02
N THR A 74 -18.35 18.75 -7.25
CA THR A 74 -18.30 18.85 -5.79
C THR A 74 -17.43 17.79 -5.10
N TYR A 75 -17.40 16.55 -5.61
CA TYR A 75 -16.60 15.48 -4.98
C TYR A 75 -15.11 15.71 -5.18
N PHE A 76 -14.70 15.93 -6.44
CA PHE A 76 -13.29 16.16 -6.75
C PHE A 76 -12.77 17.46 -6.17
N GLU A 77 -13.57 18.52 -6.08
CA GLU A 77 -13.16 19.76 -5.40
C GLU A 77 -12.96 19.55 -3.89
N LYS A 78 -13.87 18.82 -3.22
CA LYS A 78 -13.66 18.45 -1.80
C LYS A 78 -12.40 17.61 -1.60
N LEU A 79 -12.16 16.65 -2.51
CA LEU A 79 -11.00 15.79 -2.43
C LEU A 79 -9.70 16.57 -2.71
N LYS A 80 -9.71 17.45 -3.71
CA LYS A 80 -8.62 18.38 -3.99
C LYS A 80 -8.31 19.24 -2.77
N GLN A 81 -9.32 19.79 -2.11
CA GLN A 81 -9.15 20.58 -0.90
C GLN A 81 -8.49 19.77 0.23
N ARG A 82 -8.89 18.50 0.44
CA ARG A 82 -8.24 17.60 1.40
C ARG A 82 -6.75 17.39 1.09
N PHE A 83 -6.39 17.24 -0.18
CA PHE A 83 -4.98 17.15 -0.58
C PHE A 83 -4.21 18.45 -0.31
N ILE A 84 -4.82 19.61 -0.54
CA ILE A 84 -4.19 20.91 -0.27
C ILE A 84 -3.93 21.06 1.23
N GLU A 85 -4.95 20.85 2.06
CA GLU A 85 -4.84 20.99 3.53
C GLU A 85 -3.80 20.02 4.11
N ILE A 86 -3.85 18.73 3.72
CA ILE A 86 -2.85 17.76 4.17
C ILE A 86 -1.47 18.12 3.61
N GLY A 87 -1.39 18.60 2.38
CA GLY A 87 -0.16 19.07 1.75
C GLY A 87 0.53 20.17 2.56
N GLU A 88 -0.23 21.18 2.99
CA GLU A 88 0.29 22.28 3.84
C GLU A 88 0.90 21.74 5.14
N THR A 89 0.23 20.79 5.81
CA THR A 89 0.78 20.16 7.03
C THR A 89 2.08 19.37 6.77
N LYS A 90 2.38 19.03 5.51
CA LYS A 90 3.58 18.29 5.08
C LYS A 90 4.60 19.15 4.35
N ASN A 91 4.47 20.48 4.40
CA ASN A 91 5.33 21.42 3.66
C ASN A 91 5.33 21.14 2.14
N LYS A 92 4.16 20.76 1.61
CA LYS A 92 3.91 20.61 0.16
C LYS A 92 3.00 21.75 -0.30
N ILE A 93 3.27 22.28 -1.49
CA ILE A 93 2.57 23.42 -2.09
C ILE A 93 1.79 22.93 -3.30
N TYR A 94 0.48 23.10 -3.28
CA TYR A 94 -0.34 22.82 -4.45
C TYR A 94 -0.16 23.92 -5.52
N ASP A 95 0.12 23.54 -6.76
CA ASP A 95 0.30 24.46 -7.89
C ASP A 95 -0.46 23.95 -9.12
N GLU A 96 -1.61 24.54 -9.42
CA GLU A 96 -2.46 24.17 -10.57
C GLU A 96 -1.72 24.35 -11.91
N ASN A 97 -0.71 25.21 -11.97
CA ASN A 97 0.04 25.50 -13.19
C ASN A 97 1.33 24.66 -13.30
N LEU A 98 1.54 23.70 -12.39
CA LEU A 98 2.70 22.83 -12.42
C LEU A 98 2.69 21.94 -13.67
N ASN A 99 3.66 22.18 -14.54
CA ASN A 99 3.96 21.32 -15.69
C ASN A 99 5.07 20.34 -15.30
N GLY A 100 4.65 19.26 -14.64
CA GLY A 100 5.53 18.19 -14.19
C GLY A 100 5.24 16.86 -14.86
N LYS A 101 5.90 15.80 -14.38
CA LYS A 101 5.62 14.41 -14.76
C LYS A 101 4.73 13.74 -13.72
N VAL A 102 3.95 12.74 -14.13
CA VAL A 102 3.20 11.93 -13.17
C VAL A 102 4.17 11.07 -12.37
N VAL A 103 4.19 11.25 -11.06
CA VAL A 103 5.10 10.55 -10.13
C VAL A 103 4.39 9.51 -9.27
N ASN A 104 3.09 9.66 -9.04
CA ASN A 104 2.30 8.67 -8.31
C ASN A 104 0.88 8.56 -8.87
N LYS A 105 0.28 7.36 -8.78
CA LYS A 105 -1.08 7.06 -9.23
C LYS A 105 -1.80 6.25 -8.18
N PHE A 106 -3.06 6.59 -7.93
CA PHE A 106 -3.93 5.86 -7.02
C PHE A 106 -5.30 5.68 -7.64
N SER A 107 -5.88 4.49 -7.54
CA SER A 107 -7.19 4.17 -8.11
C SER A 107 -8.07 3.44 -7.09
N TRP A 108 -9.35 3.75 -7.11
CA TRP A 108 -10.38 3.17 -6.24
C TRP A 108 -11.73 3.10 -6.96
N ILE A 109 -12.74 2.50 -6.34
CA ILE A 109 -14.09 2.34 -6.91
C ILE A 109 -15.16 2.99 -6.03
N ASP A 110 -16.36 3.22 -6.56
CA ASP A 110 -17.50 3.96 -5.94
C ASP A 110 -17.79 3.71 -4.46
N ASP A 111 -17.52 2.52 -3.95
CA ASP A 111 -17.81 2.16 -2.55
C ASP A 111 -16.62 2.41 -1.59
N PHE A 112 -15.51 2.96 -2.10
CA PHE A 112 -14.33 3.26 -1.32
C PHE A 112 -14.03 4.76 -1.38
N GLU A 113 -13.76 5.36 -0.23
CA GLU A 113 -13.25 6.71 -0.16
C GLU A 113 -11.77 6.68 0.22
N ILE A 114 -10.96 7.48 -0.46
CA ILE A 114 -9.58 7.68 -0.05
C ILE A 114 -9.53 8.37 1.33
N THR A 115 -8.79 7.76 2.25
CA THR A 115 -8.61 8.25 3.62
C THR A 115 -7.51 9.30 3.69
N ASP A 116 -7.53 10.16 4.73
CA ASP A 116 -6.48 11.16 4.94
C ASP A 116 -5.09 10.53 5.08
N SER A 117 -4.98 9.36 5.71
CA SER A 117 -3.70 8.63 5.82
C SER A 117 -3.19 8.16 4.46
N GLN A 118 -4.07 7.78 3.53
CA GLN A 118 -3.68 7.45 2.15
C GLN A 118 -3.20 8.70 1.41
N ILE A 119 -3.91 9.83 1.54
CA ILE A 119 -3.49 11.12 0.99
C ILE A 119 -2.11 11.52 1.52
N GLU A 120 -1.91 11.41 2.83
CA GLU A 120 -0.64 11.71 3.49
C GLU A 120 0.52 10.87 2.94
N ASN A 121 0.29 9.57 2.75
CA ASN A 121 1.30 8.67 2.20
C ASN A 121 1.62 8.99 0.74
N LEU A 122 0.62 9.33 -0.06
CA LEU A 122 0.81 9.78 -1.44
C LEU A 122 1.66 11.06 -1.49
N LEU A 123 1.37 12.05 -0.64
CA LEU A 123 2.13 13.30 -0.59
C LEU A 123 3.56 13.13 -0.05
N LYS A 124 3.77 12.24 0.92
CA LYS A 124 5.12 11.88 1.42
C LYS A 124 6.01 11.25 0.35
N SER A 125 5.42 10.60 -0.65
CA SER A 125 6.18 9.98 -1.74
C SER A 125 6.78 10.98 -2.72
N LEU A 126 6.33 12.24 -2.70
CA LEU A 126 6.82 13.31 -3.57
C LEU A 126 8.20 13.79 -3.12
N SER A 127 9.13 13.90 -4.05
CA SER A 127 10.48 14.42 -3.78
C SER A 127 10.49 15.94 -3.65
N GLY A 128 9.60 16.62 -4.36
CA GLY A 128 9.59 18.05 -4.55
C GLY A 128 8.58 18.75 -3.66
N GLU A 129 8.74 20.05 -3.51
CA GLU A 129 7.88 20.86 -2.66
C GLU A 129 6.52 21.12 -3.32
N LYS A 130 6.49 21.29 -4.64
CA LYS A 130 5.27 21.59 -5.39
C LYS A 130 4.62 20.33 -5.93
N PHE A 131 3.29 20.32 -5.99
CA PHE A 131 2.55 19.23 -6.60
C PHE A 131 1.29 19.70 -7.30
N LYS A 132 0.85 18.93 -8.28
CA LYS A 132 -0.46 19.03 -8.92
C LYS A 132 -1.18 17.70 -8.86
N ILE A 133 -2.50 17.74 -8.88
CA ILE A 133 -3.35 16.55 -8.88
C ILE A 133 -4.18 16.57 -10.15
N LYS A 134 -4.27 15.43 -10.84
CA LYS A 134 -5.27 15.20 -11.88
C LYS A 134 -6.20 14.10 -11.44
N PHE A 135 -7.50 14.34 -11.60
CA PHE A 135 -8.54 13.37 -11.34
C PHE A 135 -9.06 12.82 -12.66
N SER A 136 -9.40 11.55 -12.67
CA SER A 136 -10.08 10.89 -13.78
C SER A 136 -11.07 9.88 -13.22
N GLN A 137 -12.13 9.64 -13.99
CA GLN A 137 -13.20 8.74 -13.63
C GLN A 137 -13.53 7.89 -14.84
N THR A 138 -13.75 6.60 -14.61
CA THR A 138 -14.12 5.64 -15.66
C THR A 138 -15.31 4.86 -15.17
N LYS A 139 -16.43 4.95 -15.89
CA LYS A 139 -17.67 4.28 -15.52
C LYS A 139 -17.87 3.03 -16.35
N ASN A 140 -17.80 1.87 -15.70
CA ASN A 140 -18.23 0.60 -16.27
C ASN A 140 -19.65 0.30 -15.78
N SER A 141 -20.40 -0.56 -16.49
CA SER A 141 -21.85 -0.75 -16.32
C SER A 141 -22.34 -1.01 -14.88
N LYS A 142 -21.47 -1.46 -13.97
CA LYS A 142 -21.79 -1.71 -12.55
C LYS A 142 -20.90 -0.98 -11.54
N ILE A 143 -19.78 -0.41 -11.99
CA ILE A 143 -18.74 0.11 -11.10
C ILE A 143 -18.16 1.36 -11.75
N THR A 144 -18.14 2.48 -11.02
CA THR A 144 -17.31 3.61 -11.39
C THR A 144 -15.99 3.51 -10.65
N SER A 145 -14.92 3.66 -11.42
CA SER A 145 -13.55 3.71 -10.94
C SER A 145 -13.07 5.15 -10.97
N TYR A 146 -12.35 5.54 -9.94
CA TYR A 146 -11.70 6.83 -9.82
C TYR A 146 -10.19 6.64 -9.85
N LYS A 147 -9.50 7.67 -10.32
CA LYS A 147 -8.05 7.68 -10.37
C LYS A 147 -7.50 9.07 -10.13
N ILE A 148 -6.49 9.13 -9.27
CA ILE A 148 -5.66 10.31 -9.01
C ILE A 148 -4.29 10.09 -9.62
N GLU A 149 -3.78 11.12 -10.28
CA GLU A 149 -2.38 11.23 -10.68
C GLU A 149 -1.75 12.43 -9.98
N LEU A 150 -0.67 12.19 -9.23
CA LEU A 150 0.16 13.25 -8.65
C LEU A 150 1.27 13.61 -9.62
N ILE A 151 1.44 14.91 -9.82
CA ILE A 151 2.39 15.52 -10.74
C ILE A 151 3.39 16.34 -9.94
N GLU A 152 4.67 16.18 -10.29
CA GLU A 152 5.81 16.93 -9.76
C GLU A 152 6.71 17.41 -10.90
#